data_AF-A0A645IRX1-F1
#
_entry.id   AF-A0A645IRX1-F1
#
_cell.length_a   1.000
_cell.length_b   1.000
_cell.length_c   1.000
_cell.angle_alpha   90.00
_cell.angle_beta   90.00
_cell.angle_gamma   90.00
#
_symmetry.space_group_name_H-M   'P 1'
#
loop_
_entity.id
_entity.type
_entity.pdbx_description
1 polymer ?
#
loop_
_entity_poly.entity_id
_entity_poly.type
_entity_poly.pdbx_seq_one_letter_code
_entity_poly.pdbx_strand_id
1 'polypeptide(L)' 'MVDTFELYTDDKPRHETQEARVSLFDKGNYMALKNQIVRALLNAEFTITDRRYIVHEDDTGYHHYAIDVANYYELEE' A
#
# COMPACT_ATOMS: atom_id res chain seq x y z
N MET A 1 5.60 42.37 28.25
CA MET A 1 4.82 41.20 27.84
C MET A 1 5.45 40.76 26.53
N VAL A 2 6.16 39.63 26.54
CA VAL A 2 6.89 39.13 25.35
C VAL A 2 6.13 37.90 24.88
N ASP A 3 5.49 38.01 23.72
CA ASP A 3 4.96 36.86 22.97
C ASP A 3 6.16 36.09 22.41
N THR A 4 6.71 35.18 23.20
CA THR A 4 7.71 34.23 22.72
C THR A 4 6.98 33.02 22.15
N PHE A 5 6.76 33.02 20.84
CA PHE A 5 6.46 31.78 20.12
C PHE A 5 7.78 31.01 20.01
N GLU A 6 7.94 29.95 20.80
CA GLU A 6 9.04 29.01 20.60
C GLU A 6 8.89 28.45 19.18
N LEU A 7 9.83 28.83 18.31
CA LEU A 7 9.86 28.44 16.92
C LEU A 7 10.14 26.93 16.89
N TYR A 8 9.09 26.12 16.73
CA TYR A 8 9.21 24.71 16.38
C TYR A 8 9.65 24.59 14.91
N THR A 9 10.85 25.07 14.59
CA THR A 9 11.52 24.82 13.30
C THR A 9 12.29 23.53 13.39
N ASP A 10 11.56 22.45 13.21
CA ASP A 10 12.11 21.28 12.53
C ASP A 10 11.38 21.26 11.18
N ASP A 11 12.08 21.72 10.15
CA ASP A 11 11.61 21.77 8.75
C ASP A 11 11.97 20.45 8.02
N LYS A 12 12.28 19.38 8.77
CA LYS A 12 12.62 18.08 8.19
C LYS A 12 11.35 17.26 7.99
N PRO A 13 11.24 16.51 6.88
CA PRO A 13 10.18 15.54 6.73
C PRO A 13 10.29 14.50 7.85
N ARG A 14 9.27 14.44 8.72
CA ARG A 14 9.22 13.48 9.84
C ARG A 14 8.70 12.11 9.43
N HIS A 15 7.95 12.06 8.33
CA HIS A 15 7.29 10.86 7.87
C HIS A 15 7.45 10.74 6.36
N GLU A 16 7.70 9.52 5.88
CA GLU A 16 7.67 9.16 4.48
C GLU A 16 6.44 8.29 4.22
N THR A 17 5.71 8.57 3.14
CA THR A 17 4.70 7.63 2.63
C THR A 17 5.37 6.76 1.58
N GLN A 18 5.42 5.46 1.83
CA GLN A 18 5.92 4.51 0.84
C GLN A 18 4.74 3.74 0.25
N GLU A 19 4.77 3.59 -1.08
CA GLU A 19 3.77 2.87 -1.85
C GLU A 19 4.36 1.57 -2.42
N ALA A 20 3.55 0.52 -2.46
CA ALA A 20 3.92 -0.76 -3.05
C ALA A 20 2.75 -1.35 -3.84
N ARG A 21 3.07 -2.03 -4.96
CA ARG A 21 2.11 -2.79 -5.75
C ARG A 21 2.34 -4.29 -5.58
N VAL A 22 1.27 -5.00 -5.23
CA VAL A 22 1.22 -6.47 -5.26
C VAL A 22 0.51 -6.91 -6.54
N SER A 23 1.27 -7.51 -7.44
CA SER A 23 0.73 -8.14 -8.66
C SER A 23 0.50 -9.63 -8.41
N LEU A 24 -0.76 -10.04 -8.46
CA LEU A 24 -1.21 -11.41 -8.27
C LEU A 24 -1.47 -12.07 -9.62
N PHE A 25 -0.88 -13.24 -9.83
CA PHE A 25 -1.11 -14.11 -10.98
C PHE A 25 -1.61 -15.47 -10.49
N ASP A 26 -2.83 -15.84 -10.83
CA ASP A 26 -3.41 -17.13 -10.44
C ASP A 26 -4.22 -17.76 -11.59
N LYS A 27 -4.04 -19.06 -11.84
CA LYS A 27 -4.82 -19.78 -12.88
C LYS A 27 -6.18 -20.28 -12.37
N GLY A 28 -6.34 -20.36 -11.05
CA GLY A 28 -7.51 -20.91 -10.41
C GLY A 28 -8.43 -19.80 -9.88
N ASN A 29 -8.70 -19.86 -8.59
CA ASN A 29 -9.56 -18.89 -7.93
C ASN A 29 -8.78 -17.69 -7.39
N TYR A 30 -8.45 -16.75 -8.28
CA TYR A 30 -7.77 -15.50 -7.91
C TYR A 30 -8.57 -14.69 -6.88
N MET A 31 -9.90 -14.85 -6.81
CA MET A 31 -10.74 -14.16 -5.83
C MET A 31 -10.48 -14.61 -4.39
N ALA A 32 -10.22 -15.90 -4.17
CA ALA A 32 -9.90 -16.42 -2.84
C ALA A 32 -8.53 -15.87 -2.37
N LEU A 33 -7.53 -15.97 -3.24
CA LEU A 33 -6.16 -15.53 -2.92
C LEU A 33 -6.07 -14.02 -2.76
N LYS A 34 -6.69 -13.22 -3.65
CA LYS A 34 -6.71 -11.76 -3.49
C LYS A 34 -7.37 -11.34 -2.18
N ASN A 35 -8.44 -12.01 -1.74
CA ASN A 35 -9.14 -11.67 -0.50
C ASN A 35 -8.28 -11.99 0.72
N GLN A 36 -7.52 -13.09 0.69
CA GLN A 36 -6.57 -13.41 1.73
C GLN A 36 -5.45 -12.36 1.83
N ILE A 37 -4.88 -11.94 0.70
CA ILE A 37 -3.85 -10.90 0.64
C ILE A 37 -4.40 -9.57 1.17
N VAL A 38 -5.57 -9.14 0.69
CA VAL A 38 -6.22 -7.91 1.15
C VAL A 38 -6.44 -7.92 2.67
N ARG A 39 -6.91 -9.03 3.24
CA ARG A 39 -7.09 -9.15 4.70
C ARG A 39 -5.76 -9.10 5.44
N ALA A 40 -4.73 -9.76 4.93
CA ALA A 40 -3.39 -9.72 5.53
C ALA A 40 -2.80 -8.30 5.53
N LEU A 41 -2.94 -7.56 4.42
CA LEU A 41 -2.48 -6.18 4.31
C LEU A 41 -3.21 -5.25 5.29
N LEU A 42 -4.55 -5.37 5.38
CA LEU A 42 -5.33 -4.57 6.34
C LEU A 42 -4.99 -4.91 7.80
N ASN A 43 -4.75 -6.18 8.11
CA ASN A 43 -4.32 -6.60 9.45
C ASN A 43 -2.91 -6.11 9.81
N ALA A 44 -2.07 -5.84 8.80
CA ALA A 44 -0.75 -5.24 8.95
C ALA A 44 -0.80 -3.70 8.82
N GLU A 45 -1.99 -3.10 8.94
CA GLU A 45 -2.21 -1.64 8.95
C GLU A 45 -1.81 -0.92 7.66
N PHE A 46 -1.67 -1.64 6.54
CA PHE A 46 -1.48 -1.02 5.24
C PHE A 46 -2.77 -0.37 4.74
N THR A 47 -2.64 0.83 4.18
CA THR A 47 -3.73 1.50 3.49
C THR A 47 -3.81 0.97 2.07
N ILE A 48 -4.95 0.41 1.67
CA ILE A 48 -5.18 -0.02 0.28
C ILE A 48 -5.59 1.19 -0.54
N THR A 49 -4.77 1.58 -1.51
CA THR A 49 -4.99 2.77 -2.35
C THR A 49 -5.72 2.43 -3.65
N ASP A 50 -5.48 1.25 -4.23
CA ASP A 50 -6.21 0.77 -5.41
C ASP A 50 -6.31 -0.77 -5.42
N ARG A 51 -7.34 -1.29 -6.10
CA ARG A 51 -7.53 -2.72 -6.34
C ARG A 51 -8.18 -2.93 -7.70
N ARG A 52 -7.45 -3.56 -8.62
CA ARG A 52 -7.88 -3.65 -10.02
C ARG A 52 -7.64 -5.02 -10.62
N TYR A 53 -8.66 -5.54 -11.30
CA TYR A 53 -8.48 -6.67 -12.20
C TYR A 53 -7.88 -6.19 -13.52
N ILE A 54 -6.77 -6.81 -13.94
CA ILE A 54 -6.02 -6.35 -15.10
C ILE A 54 -6.47 -7.12 -16.34
N VAL A 55 -6.26 -8.44 -16.36
CA VAL A 55 -6.52 -9.26 -17.55
C VAL A 55 -6.59 -10.75 -17.21
N HIS A 56 -7.21 -11.54 -18.08
CA HIS A 56 -6.98 -12.98 -18.17
C HIS A 56 -6.06 -13.23 -19.37
N GLU A 57 -4.91 -13.83 -19.16
CA GLU A 57 -4.02 -14.21 -20.24
C GLU A 57 -4.48 -15.55 -20.82
N ASP A 58 -5.11 -15.53 -21.99
CA ASP A 58 -5.67 -16.75 -22.62
C ASP A 58 -4.59 -17.80 -22.96
N ASP A 59 -3.37 -17.36 -23.30
CA ASP A 59 -2.26 -18.25 -23.66
C ASP A 59 -1.71 -19.04 -22.47
N THR A 60 -1.67 -18.41 -21.29
CA THR A 60 -1.06 -18.98 -20.08
C THR A 60 -2.11 -19.47 -19.08
N GLY A 61 -3.34 -18.97 -19.20
CA GLY A 61 -4.48 -19.20 -18.31
C GLY A 61 -4.43 -18.41 -16.99
N TYR A 62 -3.56 -17.40 -16.87
CA TYR A 62 -3.43 -16.62 -15.62
C TYR A 62 -4.41 -15.47 -15.56
N HIS A 63 -5.07 -15.32 -14.41
CA HIS A 63 -5.74 -14.10 -14.00
C HIS A 63 -4.74 -13.16 -13.33
N HIS A 64 -4.61 -11.95 -13.86
CA HIS A 64 -3.77 -10.90 -13.30
C HIS A 64 -4.61 -9.88 -12.52
N TYR A 65 -4.27 -9.67 -11.26
CA TYR A 65 -4.90 -8.69 -10.37
C TYR A 65 -3.83 -7.84 -9.69
N ALA A 66 -4.05 -6.53 -9.58
CA ALA A 66 -3.16 -5.60 -8.91
C ALA A 66 -3.82 -5.06 -7.63
N ILE A 67 -3.02 -4.98 -6.56
CA ILE A 67 -3.39 -4.32 -5.30
C ILE A 67 -2.31 -3.30 -5.00
N ASP A 68 -2.69 -2.04 -4.88
CA ASP A 68 -1.80 -0.97 -4.47
C ASP A 68 -2.01 -0.66 -2.99
N VAL A 69 -0.91 -0.50 -2.28
CA VAL A 69 -0.90 -0.15 -0.87
C VAL A 69 0.05 1.01 -0.59
N ALA A 70 -0.25 1.75 0.46
CA ALA A 70 0.60 2.76 1.04
C ALA A 70 0.73 2.54 2.55
N ASN A 71 1.88 2.89 3.11
CA ASN A 71 2.05 2.99 4.55
C ASN A 71 2.95 4.17 4.92
N TYR A 72 2.79 4.66 6.15
CA TYR A 72 3.55 5.76 6.71
C TYR A 72 4.70 5.21 7.54
N TYR A 73 5.90 5.72 7.28
CA TYR A 73 7.10 5.36 8.00
C TYR A 73 7.66 6.61 8.65
N GLU A 74 7.95 6.54 9.94
CA GLU A 74 8.71 7.57 10.63
C GLU A 74 10.16 7.53 10.16
N LEU A 75 10.73 8.69 9.85
CA LEU A 75 12.13 8.79 9.47
C LEU A 75 12.96 8.89 10.76
N GLU A 76 13.72 7.85 11.08
CA GLU A 76 14.71 7.87 12.16
C GLU A 76 15.90 8.77 11.76
N GLU A 77 16.36 9.62 12.68
CA GLU A 77 17.41 10.65 12.47
C GLU A 77 18.84 10.08 12.43
#